data_AF-A0AAU9N4U2-F1
#
_entry.id   AF-A0AAU9N4U2-F1
#
_cell.length_a   1.000
_cell.length_b   1.000
_cell.length_c   1.000
_cell.angle_alpha   90.00
_cell.angle_beta   90.00
_cell.angle_gamma   90.00
#
_symmetry.space_group_name_H-M   'P 1'
#
loop_
_entity.id
_entity.type
_entity.pdbx_description
1 polymer ?
#
loop_
_entity_poly.entity_id
_entity_poly.type
_entity_poly.pdbx_seq_one_letter_code
_entity_poly.pdbx_strand_id
1 'polypeptide(L)'
;MGGRRYEARRLWRMFHVKLTSDSSRREAQANLWRGTSNFQVKELETTAAHTPVFFRNENDAHTEFYEKEKESIDRKQDDVVGLKQALKVAKDRFEENIILAEKHKTEKDENNDMKSQVGQLMNQVQEHKLQLQQHDSTVEYLQDRGVDSADLISFLLELSFHVTGEAYNMNTLDEIQRITVKDLADLGFIKLQQGRKDSWFIPTKLATNLSISLSDAPSRKQGFVVVETNFRVYAYSTSKLHCEILRLFVR
;
A
#
# COMPACT_ATOMS: atom_id res chain seq x y z
N MET A 1 -10.00 -21.24 24.47
CA MET A 1 -8.71 -21.89 24.81
C MET A 1 -8.98 -23.30 25.36
N GLY A 2 -8.87 -24.36 24.53
CA GLY A 2 -9.23 -25.73 24.98
C GLY A 2 -8.56 -26.90 24.24
N GLY A 3 -7.79 -26.67 23.17
CA GLY A 3 -7.23 -27.74 22.32
C GLY A 3 -5.83 -28.25 22.70
N ARG A 4 -5.08 -27.57 23.57
CA ARG A 4 -3.65 -27.90 23.84
C ARG A 4 -3.39 -28.82 25.04
N ARG A 5 -4.43 -29.26 25.77
CA ARG A 5 -4.31 -30.15 26.95
C ARG A 5 -4.63 -31.63 26.68
N TYR A 6 -5.10 -31.97 25.48
CA TYR A 6 -5.45 -33.35 25.10
C TYR A 6 -4.31 -34.10 24.38
N GLU A 7 -3.45 -33.41 23.65
CA GLU A 7 -2.28 -33.99 22.95
C GLU A 7 -1.17 -34.43 23.94
N ALA A 8 -0.90 -33.64 24.98
CA ALA A 8 0.12 -33.98 25.99
C ALA A 8 -0.20 -35.27 26.79
N ARG A 9 -1.50 -35.56 27.02
CA ARG A 9 -1.93 -36.81 27.67
C ARG A 9 -1.92 -38.03 26.75
N ARG A 10 -1.93 -37.83 25.43
CA ARG A 10 -1.82 -38.91 24.43
C ARG A 10 -0.37 -39.32 24.22
N LEU A 11 0.54 -38.34 24.20
CA LEU A 11 1.99 -38.57 24.10
C LEU A 11 2.57 -39.20 25.38
N TRP A 12 2.09 -38.81 26.57
CA TRP A 12 2.53 -39.45 27.82
C TRP A 12 2.07 -40.91 27.95
N ARG A 13 0.87 -41.26 27.43
CA ARG A 13 0.41 -42.66 27.37
C ARG A 13 1.16 -43.50 26.34
N MET A 14 1.61 -42.94 25.21
CA MET A 14 2.46 -43.68 24.26
C MET A 14 3.88 -43.90 24.79
N PHE A 15 4.44 -42.95 25.54
CA PHE A 15 5.78 -43.10 26.14
C PHE A 15 5.80 -44.15 27.26
N HIS A 16 4.72 -44.26 28.05
CA HIS A 16 4.60 -45.28 29.10
C HIS A 16 4.30 -46.71 28.56
N VAL A 17 3.65 -46.82 27.40
CA VAL A 17 3.40 -48.11 26.72
C VAL A 17 4.66 -48.63 26.00
N LYS A 18 5.56 -47.75 25.56
CA LYS A 18 6.82 -48.15 24.90
C LYS A 18 7.87 -48.69 25.88
N LEU A 19 7.83 -48.26 27.15
CA LEU A 19 8.78 -48.70 28.19
C LEU A 19 8.36 -49.98 28.92
N THR A 20 7.16 -50.51 28.66
CA THR A 20 6.67 -51.78 29.25
C THR A 20 6.79 -52.98 28.31
N SER A 21 7.01 -52.77 27.01
CA SER A 21 7.19 -53.85 26.02
C SER A 21 8.62 -54.41 25.93
N ASP A 22 9.61 -53.77 26.56
CA ASP A 22 11.03 -54.19 26.46
C ASP A 22 11.50 -55.10 27.61
N SER A 23 10.67 -55.28 28.65
CA SER A 23 10.94 -56.22 29.74
C SER A 23 10.77 -57.69 29.32
N SER A 24 9.87 -57.98 28.38
CA SER A 24 9.56 -59.36 27.94
C SER A 24 10.60 -59.96 26.99
N ARG A 25 11.57 -59.18 26.48
CA ARG A 25 12.68 -59.69 25.65
C ARG A 25 13.92 -60.06 26.46
N ARG A 26 14.05 -59.56 27.69
CA ARG A 26 15.15 -59.93 28.61
C ARG A 26 14.89 -61.22 29.39
N GLU A 27 13.62 -61.61 29.60
CA GLU A 27 13.25 -62.89 30.22
C GLU A 27 13.25 -64.09 29.25
N ALA A 28 13.12 -63.86 27.94
CA ALA A 28 13.19 -64.93 26.94
C ALA A 28 14.61 -65.48 26.70
N GLN A 29 15.66 -64.77 27.13
CA GLN A 29 17.05 -65.22 27.04
C GLN A 29 17.60 -65.81 28.35
N ALA A 30 16.89 -65.66 29.47
CA ALA A 30 17.32 -66.16 30.79
C ALA A 30 16.82 -67.59 31.12
N ASN A 31 15.89 -68.15 30.33
CA ASN A 31 15.29 -69.47 30.57
C ASN A 31 15.89 -70.61 29.73
N LEU A 32 17.01 -70.40 29.04
CA LEU A 32 17.71 -71.48 28.31
C LEU A 32 18.84 -72.14 29.12
N TRP A 33 19.08 -71.70 30.36
CA TRP A 33 20.17 -72.18 31.21
C TRP A 33 19.71 -72.67 32.60
N ARG A 34 18.61 -73.41 32.68
CA ARG A 34 18.33 -74.26 33.86
C ARG A 34 17.64 -75.56 33.47
N GLY A 35 18.44 -76.64 33.52
CA GLY A 35 18.01 -77.97 33.95
C GLY A 35 17.19 -78.80 32.97
N THR A 36 17.83 -79.83 32.41
CA THR A 36 17.47 -81.23 32.75
C THR A 36 18.56 -82.15 32.24
N SER A 37 19.18 -82.85 33.18
CA SER A 37 19.95 -84.07 33.01
C SER A 37 19.12 -85.13 32.26
N ASN A 38 19.62 -85.62 31.14
CA ASN A 38 19.43 -87.00 30.72
C ASN A 38 20.53 -87.41 29.75
N PHE A 39 21.33 -88.37 30.21
CA PHE A 39 22.33 -89.10 29.44
C PHE A 39 21.64 -89.87 28.30
N GLN A 40 22.05 -89.65 27.06
CA GLN A 40 22.01 -90.67 26.01
C GLN A 40 23.26 -90.57 25.15
N VAL A 41 24.11 -91.58 25.27
CA VAL A 41 25.22 -91.82 24.35
C VAL A 41 24.62 -92.34 23.05
N LYS A 42 24.80 -91.59 21.96
CA LYS A 42 24.57 -92.07 20.61
C LYS A 42 25.80 -91.72 19.79
N GLU A 43 26.68 -92.69 19.70
CA GLU A 43 27.80 -92.73 18.77
C GLU A 43 27.22 -92.99 17.37
N LEU A 44 27.55 -92.14 16.38
CA LEU A 44 27.73 -92.51 14.97
C LEU A 44 28.09 -91.29 14.11
N GLU A 45 29.34 -91.35 13.67
CA GLU A 45 29.86 -90.99 12.35
C GLU A 45 29.98 -89.54 11.87
N THR A 46 31.24 -89.21 11.66
CA THR A 46 31.86 -88.10 10.97
C THR A 46 31.37 -87.89 9.54
N THR A 47 30.86 -86.69 9.25
CA THR A 47 31.08 -86.02 7.97
C THR A 47 31.38 -84.56 8.21
N ALA A 48 32.65 -84.20 8.03
CA ALA A 48 33.16 -82.85 8.17
C ALA A 48 32.63 -81.95 7.04
N ALA A 49 31.71 -81.06 7.34
CA ALA A 49 31.53 -79.82 6.59
C ALA A 49 32.08 -78.69 7.47
N HIS A 50 33.33 -78.30 7.22
CA HIS A 50 33.95 -77.13 7.85
C HIS A 50 33.24 -75.86 7.35
N THR A 51 32.22 -75.40 8.06
CA THR A 51 31.88 -73.98 8.10
C THR A 51 32.70 -73.35 9.23
N PRO A 52 33.60 -72.39 8.96
CA PRO A 52 34.40 -71.78 10.01
C PRO A 52 33.49 -70.97 10.95
N VAL A 53 33.35 -71.43 12.18
CA VAL A 53 32.78 -70.65 13.28
C VAL A 53 33.88 -69.74 13.80
N PHE A 54 33.86 -68.48 13.40
CA PHE A 54 34.72 -67.44 13.97
C PHE A 54 34.31 -67.23 15.45
N PHE A 55 35.14 -67.68 16.38
CA PHE A 55 35.08 -67.21 17.76
C PHE A 55 35.54 -65.75 17.78
N ARG A 56 34.58 -64.83 17.91
CA ARG A 56 34.84 -63.39 18.02
C ARG A 56 35.50 -63.11 19.37
N ASN A 57 36.67 -62.48 19.37
CA ASN A 57 37.38 -62.14 20.60
C ASN A 57 36.55 -61.09 21.37
N GLU A 58 36.45 -61.20 22.70
CA GLU A 58 35.73 -60.21 23.53
C GLU A 58 36.33 -58.79 23.36
N ASN A 59 37.63 -58.72 23.06
CA ASN A 59 38.33 -57.48 22.70
C ASN A 59 37.86 -56.87 21.36
N ASP A 60 37.45 -57.69 20.40
CA ASP A 60 36.93 -57.23 19.10
C ASP A 60 35.53 -56.62 19.24
N ALA A 61 34.72 -57.18 20.15
CA ALA A 61 33.37 -56.69 20.42
C ALA A 61 33.37 -55.32 21.13
N HIS A 62 34.30 -55.10 22.07
CA HIS A 62 34.48 -53.80 22.72
C HIS A 62 34.92 -52.72 21.73
N THR A 63 35.87 -53.05 20.84
CA THR A 63 36.36 -52.13 19.81
C THR A 63 35.24 -51.69 18.86
N GLU A 64 34.42 -52.63 18.38
CA GLU A 64 33.28 -52.33 17.50
C GLU A 64 32.19 -51.50 18.21
N PHE A 65 31.99 -51.69 19.51
CA PHE A 65 31.05 -50.88 20.31
C PHE A 65 31.52 -49.41 20.37
N TYR A 66 32.80 -49.16 20.65
CA TYR A 66 33.37 -47.82 20.68
C TYR A 66 33.32 -47.13 19.30
N GLU A 67 33.56 -47.88 18.22
CA GLU A 67 33.44 -47.35 16.86
C GLU A 67 32.00 -46.98 16.51
N LYS A 68 31.02 -47.85 16.81
CA LYS A 68 29.59 -47.54 16.61
C LYS A 68 29.10 -46.37 17.46
N GLU A 69 29.60 -46.25 18.69
CA GLU A 69 29.29 -45.13 19.56
C GLU A 69 29.88 -43.82 19.02
N LYS A 70 31.13 -43.85 18.54
CA LYS A 70 31.78 -42.72 17.87
C LYS A 70 31.03 -42.29 16.60
N GLU A 71 30.69 -43.22 15.72
CA GLU A 71 29.86 -42.90 14.55
C GLU A 71 28.47 -42.38 14.94
N SER A 72 27.90 -42.89 16.03
CA SER A 72 26.64 -42.36 16.55
C SER A 72 26.78 -40.93 17.06
N ILE A 73 27.94 -40.55 17.59
CA ILE A 73 28.23 -39.19 18.03
C ILE A 73 28.44 -38.28 16.82
N ASP A 74 29.20 -38.72 15.81
CA ASP A 74 29.46 -37.96 14.59
C ASP A 74 28.16 -37.69 13.81
N ARG A 75 27.30 -38.70 13.65
CA ARG A 75 25.96 -38.52 13.05
C ARG A 75 25.11 -37.50 13.80
N LYS A 76 25.10 -37.57 15.14
CA LYS A 76 24.37 -36.60 15.98
C LYS A 76 24.97 -35.19 15.84
N GLN A 77 26.28 -35.07 15.65
CA GLN A 77 26.96 -33.80 15.45
C GLN A 77 26.58 -33.17 14.10
N ASP A 78 26.52 -33.97 13.04
CA ASP A 78 26.07 -33.54 11.71
C ASP A 78 24.60 -33.07 11.74
N ASP A 79 23.72 -33.81 12.41
CA ASP A 79 22.33 -33.41 12.61
C ASP A 79 22.23 -32.07 13.36
N VAL A 80 23.04 -31.87 14.41
CA VAL A 80 23.10 -30.61 15.17
C VAL A 80 23.58 -29.45 14.29
N VAL A 81 24.55 -29.67 13.40
CA VAL A 81 25.01 -28.66 12.45
C VAL A 81 23.90 -28.31 11.45
N GLY A 82 23.20 -29.30 10.90
CA GLY A 82 22.06 -29.11 10.02
C GLY A 82 20.92 -28.31 10.68
N LEU A 83 20.59 -28.64 11.93
CA LEU A 83 19.59 -27.93 12.72
C LEU A 83 20.00 -26.49 13.03
N LYS A 84 21.28 -26.23 13.34
CA LYS A 84 21.79 -24.87 13.54
C LYS A 84 21.68 -24.03 12.26
N GLN A 85 21.98 -24.62 11.10
CA GLN A 85 21.86 -23.93 9.82
C GLN A 85 20.39 -23.63 9.48
N ALA A 86 19.49 -24.59 9.67
CA ALA A 86 18.06 -24.39 9.46
C ALA A 86 17.48 -23.30 10.39
N LEU A 87 17.92 -23.29 11.66
CA LEU A 87 17.53 -22.26 12.63
C LEU A 87 18.00 -20.87 12.22
N LYS A 88 19.24 -20.75 11.72
CA LYS A 88 19.77 -19.49 11.21
C LYS A 88 18.94 -18.98 10.03
N VAL A 89 18.67 -19.83 9.04
CA VAL A 89 17.83 -19.47 7.88
C VAL A 89 16.41 -19.08 8.31
N ALA A 90 15.83 -19.78 9.28
CA ALA A 90 14.51 -19.44 9.81
C ALA A 90 14.51 -18.08 10.52
N LYS A 91 15.59 -17.76 11.25
CA LYS A 91 15.76 -16.46 11.90
C LYS A 91 15.87 -15.33 10.87
N ASP A 92 16.73 -15.49 9.85
CA ASP A 92 16.93 -14.47 8.81
C ASP A 92 15.60 -14.20 8.06
N ARG A 93 14.84 -15.26 7.75
CA ARG A 93 13.50 -15.12 7.14
C ARG A 93 12.48 -14.42 8.04
N PHE A 94 12.57 -14.62 9.36
CA PHE A 94 11.67 -13.96 10.30
C PHE A 94 11.96 -12.46 10.38
N GLU A 95 13.25 -12.09 10.40
CA GLU A 95 13.67 -10.68 10.36
C GLU A 95 13.23 -10.01 9.04
N GLU A 96 13.41 -10.68 7.90
CA GLU A 96 12.94 -10.18 6.60
C GLU A 96 11.42 -9.94 6.57
N ASN A 97 10.63 -10.87 7.12
CA ASN A 97 9.18 -10.73 7.18
C ASN A 97 8.73 -9.56 8.06
N ILE A 98 9.45 -9.25 9.14
CA ILE A 98 9.17 -8.07 9.98
C ILE A 98 9.38 -6.79 9.16
N ILE A 99 10.52 -6.68 8.47
CA ILE A 99 10.85 -5.51 7.65
C ILE A 99 9.82 -5.33 6.53
N LEU A 100 9.43 -6.41 5.86
CA LEU A 100 8.40 -6.37 4.81
C LEU A 100 7.03 -5.92 5.35
N ALA A 101 6.66 -6.38 6.55
CA ALA A 101 5.41 -5.99 7.19
C ALA A 101 5.41 -4.50 7.60
N GLU A 102 6.53 -4.00 8.14
CA GLU A 102 6.70 -2.58 8.44
C GLU A 102 6.66 -1.73 7.18
N LYS A 103 7.36 -2.15 6.12
CA LYS A 103 7.36 -1.48 4.82
C LYS A 103 5.96 -1.40 4.21
N HIS A 104 5.21 -2.50 4.24
CA HIS A 104 3.83 -2.50 3.74
C HIS A 104 2.92 -1.59 4.57
N LYS A 105 3.16 -1.48 5.89
CA LYS A 105 2.42 -0.55 6.75
C LYS A 105 2.73 0.89 6.37
N THR A 106 3.99 1.26 6.20
CA THR A 106 4.37 2.62 5.80
C THR A 106 3.82 2.98 4.43
N GLU A 107 3.94 2.10 3.43
CA GLU A 107 3.37 2.32 2.08
C GLU A 107 1.85 2.48 2.12
N LYS A 108 1.16 1.77 3.02
CA LYS A 108 -0.28 1.91 3.21
C LYS A 108 -0.65 3.26 3.83
N ASP A 109 0.10 3.70 4.83
CA ASP A 109 -0.12 4.98 5.50
C ASP A 109 0.15 6.16 4.54
N GLU A 110 1.23 6.10 3.76
CA GLU A 110 1.53 7.06 2.69
C GLU A 110 0.43 7.10 1.62
N ASN A 111 -0.08 5.94 1.18
CA ASN A 111 -1.19 5.88 0.23
C ASN A 111 -2.49 6.50 0.78
N ASN A 112 -2.74 6.36 2.08
CA ASN A 112 -3.91 6.98 2.71
C ASN A 112 -3.74 8.50 2.78
N ASP A 113 -2.53 8.99 3.08
CA ASP A 113 -2.24 10.42 3.08
C ASP A 113 -2.37 11.02 1.66
N MET A 114 -1.79 10.37 0.65
CA MET A 114 -1.95 10.77 -0.75
C MET A 114 -3.43 10.82 -1.17
N LYS A 115 -4.24 9.81 -0.79
CA LYS A 115 -5.68 9.83 -1.06
C LYS A 115 -6.39 11.02 -0.41
N SER A 116 -6.00 11.37 0.82
CA SER A 116 -6.51 12.54 1.52
C SER A 116 -6.15 13.83 0.78
N GLN A 117 -4.87 13.99 0.41
CA GLN A 117 -4.39 15.15 -0.36
C GLN A 117 -5.08 15.28 -1.72
N VAL A 118 -5.25 14.18 -2.46
CA VAL A 118 -6.00 14.17 -3.72
C VAL A 118 -7.47 14.56 -3.52
N GLY A 119 -8.10 14.10 -2.43
CA GLY A 119 -9.45 14.52 -2.08
C GLY A 119 -9.57 16.02 -1.84
N GLN A 120 -8.59 16.63 -1.15
CA GLN A 120 -8.54 18.07 -0.94
C GLN A 120 -8.37 18.85 -2.26
N LEU A 121 -7.44 18.42 -3.12
CA LEU A 121 -7.23 19.04 -4.43
C LEU A 121 -8.48 18.95 -5.32
N MET A 122 -9.18 17.82 -5.31
CA MET A 122 -10.43 17.66 -6.06
C MET A 122 -11.52 18.64 -5.61
N ASN A 123 -11.65 18.88 -4.31
CA ASN A 123 -12.59 19.86 -3.79
C ASN A 123 -12.23 21.28 -4.26
N GLN A 124 -10.95 21.65 -4.19
CA GLN A 124 -10.49 22.96 -4.66
C GLN A 124 -10.73 23.15 -6.16
N VAL A 125 -10.43 22.14 -6.99
CA VAL A 125 -10.68 22.19 -8.43
C VAL A 125 -12.18 22.32 -8.72
N GLN A 126 -13.04 21.62 -7.98
CA GLN A 126 -14.49 21.71 -8.15
C GLN A 126 -15.02 23.09 -7.73
N GLU A 127 -14.51 23.68 -6.64
CA GLU A 127 -14.84 25.04 -6.21
C GLU A 127 -14.42 26.07 -7.24
N HIS A 128 -13.18 25.98 -7.75
CA HIS A 128 -12.69 26.88 -8.81
C HIS A 128 -13.54 26.75 -10.09
N LYS A 129 -13.95 25.54 -10.45
CA LYS A 129 -14.84 25.31 -11.60
C LYS A 129 -16.19 26.00 -11.40
N LEU A 130 -16.77 25.94 -10.20
CA LEU A 130 -18.02 26.63 -9.90
C LEU A 130 -17.86 28.14 -9.99
N GLN A 131 -16.74 28.69 -9.51
CA GLN A 131 -16.44 30.13 -9.63
C GLN A 131 -16.31 30.56 -11.10
N LEU A 132 -15.59 29.79 -11.92
CA LEU A 132 -15.46 30.06 -13.36
C LEU A 132 -16.82 30.03 -14.06
N GLN A 133 -17.68 29.07 -13.73
CA GLN A 133 -19.03 28.99 -14.30
C GLN A 133 -19.88 30.22 -13.92
N GLN A 134 -19.77 30.70 -12.67
CA GLN A 134 -20.44 31.92 -12.24
C GLN A 134 -19.92 33.17 -12.99
N HIS A 135 -18.62 33.21 -13.27
CA HIS A 135 -18.01 34.29 -14.05
C HIS A 135 -18.53 34.28 -15.50
N ASP A 136 -18.58 33.11 -16.15
CA ASP A 136 -19.07 32.98 -17.53
C ASP A 136 -20.53 33.44 -17.65
N SER A 137 -21.40 33.04 -16.72
CA SER A 137 -22.80 33.50 -16.68
C SER A 137 -22.93 35.00 -16.44
N THR A 138 -22.01 35.61 -15.68
CA THR A 138 -22.00 37.07 -15.47
C THR A 138 -21.64 37.82 -16.75
N VAL A 139 -20.67 37.29 -17.51
CA VAL A 139 -20.28 37.88 -18.80
C VAL A 139 -21.40 37.77 -19.82
N GLU A 140 -22.04 36.60 -19.91
CA GLU A 140 -23.20 36.37 -20.78
C GLU A 140 -24.35 37.32 -20.43
N TYR A 141 -24.66 37.49 -19.15
CA TYR A 141 -25.67 38.45 -18.68
C TYR A 141 -25.37 39.89 -19.11
N LEU A 142 -24.10 40.33 -19.04
CA LEU A 142 -23.73 41.70 -19.45
C LEU A 142 -23.72 41.88 -20.97
N GLN A 143 -23.40 40.83 -21.73
CA GLN A 143 -23.48 40.83 -23.21
C GLN A 143 -24.93 40.89 -23.71
N ASP A 144 -25.84 40.16 -23.08
CA ASP A 144 -27.28 40.16 -23.42
C ASP A 144 -27.94 41.53 -23.23
N ARG A 145 -27.34 42.40 -22.41
CA ARG A 145 -27.76 43.79 -22.22
C ARG A 145 -27.26 44.76 -23.30
N GLY A 146 -26.57 44.25 -24.32
CA GLY A 146 -26.13 45.01 -25.49
C GLY A 146 -24.80 45.74 -25.31
N VAL A 147 -24.00 45.36 -24.31
CA VAL A 147 -22.63 45.89 -24.14
C VAL A 147 -21.71 45.16 -25.11
N ASP A 148 -20.98 45.89 -25.95
CA ASP A 148 -19.99 45.29 -26.86
C ASP A 148 -18.90 44.57 -26.04
N SER A 149 -18.45 43.42 -26.55
CA SER A 149 -17.50 42.58 -25.82
C SER A 149 -16.15 43.26 -25.63
N ALA A 150 -15.69 44.08 -26.58
CA ALA A 150 -14.43 44.80 -26.45
C ALA A 150 -14.52 45.91 -25.39
N ASP A 151 -15.62 46.66 -25.38
CA ASP A 151 -15.88 47.72 -24.40
C ASP A 151 -16.02 47.14 -22.98
N LEU A 152 -16.71 46.00 -22.83
CA LEU A 152 -16.84 45.31 -21.56
C LEU A 152 -15.49 44.81 -21.03
N ILE A 153 -14.66 44.19 -21.88
CA ILE A 153 -13.31 43.73 -21.51
C ILE A 153 -12.44 44.93 -21.10
N SER A 154 -12.49 46.02 -21.87
CA SER A 154 -11.73 47.24 -21.58
C SER A 154 -12.11 47.81 -20.22
N PHE A 155 -13.41 47.92 -19.94
CA PHE A 155 -13.88 48.45 -18.67
C PHE A 155 -13.58 47.51 -17.48
N LEU A 156 -13.73 46.19 -17.63
CA LEU A 156 -13.38 45.25 -16.57
C LEU A 156 -11.87 45.28 -16.28
N LEU A 157 -11.01 45.45 -17.30
CA LEU A 157 -9.58 45.64 -17.11
C LEU A 157 -9.29 46.95 -16.36
N GLU A 158 -9.96 48.05 -16.71
CA GLU A 158 -9.88 49.31 -15.97
C GLU A 158 -10.27 49.10 -14.49
N LEU A 159 -11.37 48.38 -14.26
CA LEU A 159 -11.89 48.06 -12.93
C LEU A 159 -10.91 47.23 -12.09
N SER A 160 -10.06 46.42 -12.74
CA SER A 160 -9.03 45.61 -12.07
C SER A 160 -7.94 46.45 -11.38
N PHE A 161 -7.69 47.66 -11.88
CA PHE A 161 -6.70 48.57 -11.31
C PHE A 161 -7.25 49.42 -10.16
N HIS A 162 -8.55 49.33 -9.89
CA HIS A 162 -9.15 50.03 -8.77
C HIS A 162 -8.84 49.32 -7.45
N VAL A 163 -8.57 50.10 -6.40
CA VAL A 163 -8.29 49.59 -5.07
C VAL A 163 -9.60 49.17 -4.42
N THR A 164 -9.66 47.94 -3.93
CA THR A 164 -10.85 47.43 -3.23
C THR A 164 -11.15 48.26 -1.98
N GLY A 165 -12.40 48.72 -1.85
CA GLY A 165 -12.84 49.51 -0.69
C GLY A 165 -12.66 51.03 -0.84
N GLU A 166 -11.97 51.51 -1.88
CA GLU A 166 -11.89 52.94 -2.19
C GLU A 166 -13.10 53.41 -3.00
N ALA A 167 -13.53 54.65 -2.78
CA ALA A 167 -14.70 55.23 -3.43
C ALA A 167 -14.30 56.04 -4.67
N TYR A 168 -14.89 55.70 -5.81
CA TYR A 168 -14.63 56.32 -7.11
C TYR A 168 -15.87 57.04 -7.62
N ASN A 169 -15.69 58.21 -8.23
CA ASN A 169 -16.82 59.04 -8.64
C ASN A 169 -17.50 58.45 -9.90
N MET A 170 -18.82 58.32 -9.88
CA MET A 170 -19.59 57.80 -11.03
C MET A 170 -19.65 58.78 -12.21
N ASN A 171 -19.38 60.06 -11.99
CA ASN A 171 -19.40 61.10 -13.03
C ASN A 171 -18.21 60.99 -13.99
N THR A 172 -17.16 60.24 -13.64
CA THR A 172 -16.02 59.99 -14.53
C THR A 172 -16.28 58.89 -15.55
N LEU A 173 -17.33 58.09 -15.33
CA LEU A 173 -17.70 56.97 -16.19
C LEU A 173 -18.52 57.44 -17.38
N ASP A 174 -18.44 56.73 -18.50
CA ASP A 174 -19.37 56.93 -19.62
C ASP A 174 -20.77 56.30 -19.35
N GLU A 175 -21.71 56.43 -20.28
CA GLU A 175 -23.06 55.89 -20.11
C GLU A 175 -23.08 54.36 -20.02
N ILE A 176 -22.27 53.68 -20.83
CA ILE A 176 -22.19 52.22 -20.87
C ILE A 176 -21.58 51.70 -19.57
N GLN A 177 -20.47 52.30 -19.13
CA GLN A 177 -19.81 52.01 -17.87
C GLN A 177 -20.73 52.23 -16.67
N ARG A 178 -21.56 53.29 -16.67
CA ARG A 178 -22.57 53.51 -15.62
C ARG A 178 -23.63 52.42 -15.58
N ILE A 179 -24.08 51.92 -16.73
CA ILE A 179 -25.02 50.81 -16.82
C ILE A 179 -24.35 49.54 -16.27
N THR A 180 -23.16 49.21 -16.74
CA THR A 180 -22.38 48.05 -16.29
C THR A 180 -22.10 48.10 -14.78
N VAL A 181 -21.78 49.27 -14.22
CA VAL A 181 -21.55 49.44 -12.78
C VAL A 181 -22.81 49.17 -11.95
N LYS A 182 -23.99 49.54 -12.45
CA LYS A 182 -25.26 49.22 -11.79
C LYS A 182 -25.54 47.72 -11.84
N ASP A 183 -25.33 47.08 -12.99
CA ASP A 183 -25.52 45.64 -13.15
C ASP A 183 -24.54 44.84 -12.27
N LEU A 184 -23.28 45.26 -12.20
CA LEU A 184 -22.29 44.68 -11.29
C LEU A 184 -22.63 44.93 -9.81
N ALA A 185 -23.34 46.01 -9.50
CA ALA A 185 -23.80 46.27 -8.14
C ALA A 185 -24.94 45.34 -7.72
N ASP A 186 -25.88 45.05 -8.63
CA ASP A 186 -26.97 44.09 -8.39
C ASP A 186 -26.43 42.68 -8.11
N LEU A 187 -25.29 42.34 -8.72
CA LEU A 187 -24.57 41.09 -8.50
C LEU A 187 -23.62 41.11 -7.28
N GLY A 188 -23.49 42.25 -6.59
CA GLY A 188 -22.66 42.40 -5.40
C GLY A 188 -21.15 42.58 -5.67
N PHE A 189 -20.75 42.74 -6.93
CA PHE A 189 -19.35 43.03 -7.30
C PHE A 189 -18.96 44.48 -6.93
N ILE A 190 -19.92 45.39 -6.96
CA ILE A 190 -19.71 46.81 -6.66
C ILE A 190 -20.70 47.26 -5.59
N LYS A 191 -20.26 48.11 -4.66
CA LYS A 191 -21.17 48.83 -3.76
C LYS A 191 -21.40 50.23 -4.29
N LEU A 192 -22.66 50.60 -4.47
CA LEU A 192 -23.03 51.97 -4.81
C LEU A 192 -23.23 52.78 -3.54
N GLN A 193 -22.66 53.98 -3.52
CA GLN A 193 -22.86 54.96 -2.46
C GLN A 193 -23.37 56.26 -3.07
N GLN A 194 -24.56 56.69 -2.67
CA GLN A 194 -25.15 57.94 -3.15
C GLN A 194 -24.96 59.05 -2.13
N GLY A 195 -24.47 60.21 -2.59
CA GLY A 195 -24.45 61.46 -1.85
C GLY A 195 -25.56 62.40 -2.28
N ARG A 196 -25.52 63.63 -1.73
CA ARG A 196 -26.50 64.67 -2.09
C ARG A 196 -26.34 65.24 -3.50
N LYS A 197 -25.14 65.17 -4.08
CA LYS A 197 -24.80 65.72 -5.40
C LYS A 197 -23.98 64.79 -6.27
N ASP A 198 -23.21 63.90 -5.66
CA ASP A 198 -22.34 62.96 -6.33
C ASP A 198 -22.75 61.53 -5.98
N SER A 199 -22.46 60.60 -6.89
CA SER A 199 -22.58 59.16 -6.66
C SER A 199 -21.21 58.52 -6.79
N TRP A 200 -20.95 57.51 -5.97
CA TRP A 200 -19.70 56.77 -5.96
C TRP A 200 -19.94 55.28 -6.11
N PHE A 201 -18.95 54.61 -6.67
CA PHE A 201 -18.87 53.17 -6.72
C PHE A 201 -17.62 52.70 -5.95
N ILE A 202 -17.77 51.59 -5.22
CA ILE A 202 -16.71 50.99 -4.42
C ILE A 202 -16.51 49.56 -4.90
N PRO A 203 -15.38 49.25 -5.57
CA PRO A 203 -15.06 47.89 -6.00
C PRO A 203 -14.88 46.96 -4.81
N THR A 204 -15.44 45.75 -4.92
CA THR A 204 -15.20 44.67 -3.95
C THR A 204 -14.08 43.74 -4.44
N LYS A 205 -13.62 42.83 -3.57
CA LYS A 205 -12.66 41.78 -3.94
C LYS A 205 -13.17 40.87 -5.07
N LEU A 206 -14.49 40.72 -5.20
CA LEU A 206 -15.08 39.92 -6.26
C LEU A 206 -14.89 40.62 -7.62
N ALA A 207 -15.03 41.94 -7.66
CA ALA A 207 -14.87 42.76 -8.86
C ALA A 207 -13.43 42.70 -9.40
N THR A 208 -12.44 42.85 -8.53
CA THR A 208 -11.02 42.77 -8.92
C THR A 208 -10.62 41.37 -9.39
N ASN A 209 -11.22 40.33 -8.82
CA ASN A 209 -10.94 38.94 -9.20
C ASN A 209 -11.64 38.53 -10.52
N LEU A 210 -12.83 39.07 -10.79
CA LEU A 210 -13.53 38.87 -12.07
C LEU A 210 -12.64 39.28 -13.25
N SER A 211 -12.00 40.45 -13.16
CA SER A 211 -11.17 40.99 -14.23
C SER A 211 -9.95 40.12 -14.54
N ILE A 212 -9.35 39.50 -13.51
CA ILE A 212 -8.22 38.58 -13.66
C ILE A 212 -8.64 37.34 -14.45
N SER A 213 -9.82 36.80 -14.17
CA SER A 213 -10.35 35.63 -14.87
C SER A 213 -10.56 35.89 -16.37
N LEU A 214 -10.91 37.12 -16.76
CA LEU A 214 -11.10 37.51 -18.17
C LEU A 214 -9.78 37.73 -18.91
N SER A 215 -8.73 38.22 -18.22
CA SER A 215 -7.37 38.30 -18.80
C SER A 215 -6.76 36.93 -19.10
N ASP A 216 -7.24 35.87 -18.44
CA ASP A 216 -6.87 34.48 -18.68
C ASP A 216 -7.84 33.76 -19.65
N ALA A 217 -8.68 34.50 -20.39
CA ALA A 217 -9.47 33.96 -21.50
C ALA A 217 -8.70 33.07 -22.50
N PRO A 218 -7.38 33.23 -22.77
CA PRO A 218 -6.66 32.24 -23.57
C PRO A 218 -6.48 30.88 -22.86
N SER A 219 -6.41 30.80 -21.53
CA SER A 219 -6.21 29.53 -20.80
C SER A 219 -7.48 28.66 -20.77
N ARG A 220 -8.68 29.26 -20.86
CA ARG A 220 -9.95 28.52 -20.98
C ARG A 220 -10.04 27.65 -22.24
N LYS A 221 -9.16 27.87 -23.22
CA LYS A 221 -9.01 27.01 -24.42
C LYS A 221 -7.87 25.99 -24.30
N GLN A 222 -7.09 26.05 -23.24
CA GLN A 222 -5.94 25.18 -23.02
C GLN A 222 -6.40 23.95 -22.24
N GLY A 223 -6.52 22.83 -22.95
CA GLY A 223 -6.86 21.54 -22.33
C GLY A 223 -5.76 21.05 -21.39
N PHE A 224 -6.14 20.25 -20.40
CA PHE A 224 -5.21 19.65 -19.44
C PHE A 224 -5.15 18.12 -19.58
N VAL A 225 -3.99 17.54 -19.28
CA VAL A 225 -3.71 16.10 -19.31
C VAL A 225 -3.24 15.67 -17.92
N VAL A 226 -3.94 14.71 -17.34
CA VAL A 226 -3.63 14.11 -16.04
C VAL A 226 -3.15 12.69 -16.26
N VAL A 227 -2.02 12.34 -15.65
CA VAL A 227 -1.44 10.99 -15.71
C VAL A 227 -1.41 10.41 -14.30
N GLU A 228 -2.10 9.30 -14.10
CA GLU A 228 -2.07 8.54 -12.84
C GLU A 228 -0.84 7.61 -12.77
N THR A 229 -0.49 7.19 -11.56
CA THR A 229 0.60 6.22 -11.29
C THR A 229 0.34 4.83 -11.86
N ASN A 230 -0.90 4.51 -12.21
CA ASN A 230 -1.30 3.26 -12.87
C ASN A 230 -1.28 3.35 -14.41
N PHE A 231 -0.62 4.39 -14.97
CA PHE A 231 -0.51 4.67 -16.40
C PHE A 231 -1.81 5.06 -17.12
N ARG A 232 -2.88 5.37 -16.38
CA ARG A 232 -4.10 5.94 -16.98
C ARG A 232 -3.89 7.42 -17.28
N VAL A 233 -4.37 7.83 -18.45
CA VAL A 233 -4.30 9.23 -18.92
C VAL A 233 -5.72 9.75 -19.08
N TYR A 234 -6.02 10.88 -18.44
CA TYR A 234 -7.28 11.61 -18.60
C TYR A 234 -6.98 12.97 -19.23
N ALA A 235 -7.60 13.25 -20.37
CA ALA A 235 -7.42 14.51 -21.08
C ALA A 235 -8.74 15.26 -21.17
N TYR A 236 -8.73 16.51 -20.75
CA TYR A 236 -9.86 17.42 -20.83
C TYR A 236 -9.50 18.52 -21.81
N SER A 237 -9.87 18.32 -23.06
CA SER A 237 -9.60 19.25 -24.15
C SER A 237 -10.83 19.38 -25.04
N THR A 238 -11.18 20.61 -25.39
CA THR A 238 -12.22 20.91 -26.40
C THR A 238 -11.67 20.90 -27.83
N SER A 239 -10.33 20.89 -27.99
CA SER A 239 -9.67 20.79 -29.29
C SER A 239 -9.59 19.35 -29.77
N LYS A 240 -10.26 19.05 -30.89
CA LYS A 240 -10.23 17.74 -31.56
C LYS A 240 -8.81 17.35 -31.96
N LEU A 241 -7.98 18.32 -32.37
CA LEU A 241 -6.59 18.08 -32.74
C LEU A 241 -5.76 17.56 -31.56
N HIS A 242 -5.92 18.12 -30.35
CA HIS A 242 -5.24 17.62 -29.16
C HIS A 242 -5.65 16.19 -28.81
N CYS A 243 -6.90 15.81 -29.05
CA CYS A 243 -7.35 14.44 -28.85
C CYS A 243 -6.70 13.47 -29.86
N GLU A 244 -6.57 13.86 -31.12
CA GLU A 244 -5.92 13.02 -32.15
C GLU A 244 -4.40 12.88 -31.91
N ILE A 245 -3.71 14.01 -31.70
CA ILE A 245 -2.69 14.21 -30.65
C ILE A 245 -2.32 13.00 -29.79
N LEU A 246 -3.05 12.95 -28.68
CA LEU A 246 -2.85 12.01 -27.59
C LEU A 246 -3.08 10.57 -28.00
N ARG A 247 -3.98 10.28 -28.96
CA ARG A 247 -4.19 8.92 -29.49
C ARG A 247 -2.95 8.30 -30.12
N LEU A 248 -1.98 9.11 -30.56
CA LEU A 248 -0.72 8.59 -31.10
C LEU A 248 0.17 7.95 -30.01
N PHE A 249 0.01 8.38 -28.76
CA PHE A 249 0.89 8.01 -27.64
C PHE A 249 0.17 7.25 -26.51
N VAL A 250 -1.16 7.42 -26.40
CA VAL A 250 -2.01 6.82 -25.38
C VAL A 250 -2.87 5.73 -26.03
N ARG A 251 -2.89 4.53 -25.42
CA ARG A 251 -3.64 3.35 -25.89
C ARG A 251 -4.97 3.18 -25.17
#